data_AF-A0A7W8T9N6-F1
#
_entry.id   AF-A0A7W8T9N6-F1
#
_cell.length_a   1.000
_cell.length_b   1.000
_cell.length_c   1.000
_cell.angle_alpha   90.00
_cell.angle_beta   90.00
_cell.angle_gamma   90.00
#
_symmetry.space_group_name_H-M   'P 1'
#
loop_
_entity.id
_entity.type
_entity.pdbx_description
1 polymer ?
#
loop_
_entity_poly.entity_id
_entity_poly.type
_entity_poly.pdbx_seq_one_letter_code
_entity_poly.pdbx_strand_id
1 'polypeptide(L)'
;MKVLKSLLVTALMAAPAIANLPATALAAEAPATSAASTDDTAIRPFTAHFSDAQLADLKKRIAQTRWPQPETVTDRSQDAQLAKLQALVQYWGTDYDWRNAEAKLNALPQYVTTIDGVDIHFIWVRSKNPGALPLIMTHGWPGSVFEELKVIGPLTDPVAYGGQAQDSFDLVPQSIPGYGFSGKPATADWTPDHIARAWEELMRRLGYQHYVAQGGDWGSVIADKMAAQKPPGLLGIHVNMPTTVPPEIAKRLKAGDPPPRGLSDKEKIA
;
A
#
# COMPACT_ATOMS: atom_id res chain seq x y z
N MET A 1 19.79 42.24 -7.74
CA MET A 1 18.91 41.70 -8.79
C MET A 1 19.10 40.19 -8.85
N LYS A 2 17.98 39.47 -8.95
CA LYS A 2 17.77 38.08 -8.52
C LYS A 2 18.59 37.07 -9.32
N VAL A 3 19.36 36.22 -8.62
CA VAL A 3 19.92 34.97 -9.14
C VAL A 3 18.90 33.86 -8.84
N LEU A 4 18.34 33.27 -9.88
CA LEU A 4 17.30 32.24 -9.80
C LEU A 4 17.94 30.89 -9.45
N LYS A 5 17.63 30.38 -8.26
CA LYS A 5 17.97 29.01 -7.83
C LYS A 5 17.02 28.03 -8.54
N SER A 6 17.55 27.16 -9.39
CA SER A 6 16.83 25.97 -9.85
C SER A 6 16.98 24.89 -8.77
N LEU A 7 15.90 24.59 -8.05
CA LEU A 7 15.80 23.36 -7.26
C LEU A 7 15.63 22.19 -8.22
N LEU A 8 16.64 21.34 -8.32
CA LEU A 8 16.48 19.98 -8.84
C LEU A 8 15.96 19.13 -7.68
N VAL A 9 14.71 18.67 -7.76
CA VAL A 9 14.20 17.61 -6.87
C VAL A 9 14.63 16.30 -7.50
N THR A 10 15.76 15.75 -7.06
CA THR A 10 16.16 14.40 -7.42
C THR A 10 15.29 13.44 -6.61
N ALA A 11 14.34 12.76 -7.26
CA ALA A 11 13.67 11.61 -6.66
C ALA A 11 14.71 10.50 -6.47
N LEU A 12 15.18 10.33 -5.23
CA LEU A 12 16.10 9.27 -4.87
C LEU A 12 15.31 7.94 -4.85
N MET A 13 15.34 7.22 -5.96
CA MET A 13 15.04 5.79 -5.97
C MET A 13 16.13 5.09 -5.15
N ALA A 14 15.89 4.86 -3.86
CA ALA A 14 16.76 4.05 -3.03
C ALA A 14 16.69 2.59 -3.49
N ALA A 15 17.66 2.18 -4.31
CA ALA A 15 17.94 0.77 -4.53
C ALA A 15 18.53 0.19 -3.24
N PRO A 16 17.97 -0.89 -2.65
CA PRO A 16 18.59 -1.52 -1.50
C PRO A 16 19.90 -2.17 -1.93
N ALA A 17 21.01 -1.68 -1.40
CA ALA A 17 22.28 -2.40 -1.43
C ALA A 17 22.14 -3.63 -0.53
N ILE A 18 22.05 -4.82 -1.14
CA ILE A 18 22.07 -6.09 -0.42
C ILE A 18 23.51 -6.30 0.08
N ALA A 19 23.75 -5.98 1.35
CA ALA A 19 24.95 -6.40 2.04
C ALA A 19 24.82 -7.89 2.38
N ASN A 20 25.55 -8.75 1.67
CA ASN A 20 25.74 -10.15 2.03
C ASN A 20 26.56 -10.21 3.33
N LEU A 21 25.90 -10.54 4.45
CA LEU A 21 26.57 -10.99 5.67
C LEU A 21 26.20 -12.47 5.90
N PRO A 22 27.17 -13.34 6.26
CA PRO A 22 26.87 -14.73 6.56
C PRO A 22 26.15 -14.79 7.91
N ALA A 23 24.88 -15.20 7.91
CA ALA A 23 24.16 -15.54 9.12
C ALA A 23 24.46 -17.01 9.47
N THR A 24 25.22 -17.23 10.53
CA THR A 24 25.31 -18.54 11.21
C THR A 24 24.03 -18.77 11.99
N ALA A 25 23.13 -19.59 11.45
CA ALA A 25 21.90 -20.01 12.12
C ALA A 25 22.17 -21.24 13.00
N LEU A 26 21.91 -21.12 14.30
CA LEU A 26 21.66 -22.26 15.18
C LEU A 26 20.22 -22.74 14.91
N ALA A 27 20.11 -23.91 14.30
CA ALA A 27 18.85 -24.56 13.97
C ALA A 27 18.11 -25.00 15.24
N ALA A 28 16.84 -24.61 15.35
CA ALA A 28 15.85 -25.31 16.17
C ALA A 28 14.85 -25.95 15.20
N GLU A 29 14.90 -27.28 15.11
CA GLU A 29 13.99 -28.11 14.31
C GLU A 29 12.54 -28.00 14.85
N ALA A 30 11.61 -27.61 13.97
CA ALA A 30 10.19 -27.89 14.13
C ALA A 30 9.79 -28.89 13.02
N PRO A 31 8.95 -29.90 13.31
CA PRO A 31 8.72 -31.00 12.39
C PRO A 31 7.91 -30.54 11.17
N ALA A 32 8.47 -30.78 9.98
CA ALA A 32 7.78 -30.62 8.72
C ALA A 32 6.72 -31.71 8.58
N THR A 33 5.46 -31.31 8.45
CA THR A 33 4.43 -32.18 7.86
C THR A 33 3.98 -31.52 6.56
N SER A 34 4.55 -32.01 5.45
CA SER A 34 4.10 -31.70 4.10
C SER A 34 2.78 -32.43 3.88
N ALA A 35 1.68 -31.68 3.88
CA ALA A 35 0.42 -32.08 3.27
C ALA A 35 0.16 -31.10 2.13
N ALA A 36 -0.04 -31.63 0.92
CA ALA A 36 -0.46 -30.85 -0.23
C ALA A 36 -1.71 -30.04 0.15
N SER A 37 -1.59 -28.71 0.15
CA SER A 37 -2.66 -27.81 0.55
C SER A 37 -3.75 -27.83 -0.50
N THR A 38 -4.92 -28.35 -0.13
CA THR A 38 -6.18 -27.93 -0.74
C THR A 38 -6.25 -26.41 -0.61
N ASP A 39 -6.35 -25.66 -1.71
CA ASP A 39 -6.51 -24.21 -1.67
C ASP A 39 -7.72 -23.85 -0.80
N ASP A 40 -7.44 -23.35 0.40
CA ASP A 40 -8.48 -22.87 1.31
C ASP A 40 -9.08 -21.59 0.73
N THR A 41 -10.21 -21.72 0.03
CA THR A 41 -10.94 -20.59 -0.53
C THR A 41 -11.82 -19.88 0.50
N ALA A 42 -11.75 -20.24 1.79
CA ALA A 42 -12.58 -19.64 2.81
C ALA A 42 -12.25 -18.15 2.98
N ILE A 43 -13.30 -17.36 3.20
CA ILE A 43 -13.21 -15.97 3.64
C ILE A 43 -13.43 -15.97 5.15
N ARG A 44 -12.37 -15.66 5.90
CA ARG A 44 -12.32 -15.78 7.36
C ARG A 44 -12.42 -14.39 7.98
N PRO A 45 -13.29 -14.15 8.98
CA PRO A 45 -13.32 -12.87 9.68
C PRO A 45 -11.95 -12.53 10.29
N PHE A 46 -11.60 -11.25 10.27
CA PHE A 46 -10.36 -10.74 10.83
C PHE A 46 -10.64 -9.60 11.82
N THR A 47 -9.83 -9.51 12.86
CA THR A 47 -9.86 -8.41 13.82
C THR A 47 -8.42 -8.02 14.12
N ALA A 48 -8.10 -6.75 13.87
CA ALA A 48 -6.78 -6.22 14.16
C ALA A 48 -6.55 -6.26 15.67
N HIS A 49 -5.43 -6.84 16.10
CA HIS A 49 -5.06 -6.89 17.51
C HIS A 49 -3.57 -6.64 17.70
N PHE A 50 -3.25 -5.68 18.56
CA PHE A 50 -1.90 -5.38 19.01
C PHE A 50 -1.80 -5.62 20.51
N SER A 51 -0.89 -6.51 20.92
CA SER A 51 -0.73 -6.86 22.33
C SER A 51 -0.17 -5.69 23.13
N ASP A 52 -0.54 -5.58 24.42
CA ASP A 52 0.02 -4.56 25.32
C ASP A 52 1.55 -4.65 25.40
N ALA A 53 2.11 -5.86 25.30
CA ALA A 53 3.55 -6.08 25.28
C ALA A 53 4.22 -5.43 24.06
N GLN A 54 3.63 -5.56 22.86
CA GLN A 54 4.15 -4.90 21.64
C GLN A 54 4.08 -3.38 21.76
N LEU A 55 2.98 -2.84 22.29
CA LEU A 55 2.81 -1.40 22.47
C LEU A 55 3.77 -0.84 23.54
N ALA A 56 4.01 -1.59 24.61
CA ALA A 56 5.00 -1.23 25.62
C ALA A 56 6.43 -1.26 25.05
N ASP A 57 6.78 -2.27 24.25
CA ASP A 57 8.08 -2.34 23.58
C ASP A 57 8.29 -1.17 22.61
N LEU A 58 7.26 -0.82 21.83
CA LEU A 58 7.28 0.36 20.95
C LEU A 58 7.59 1.64 21.73
N LYS A 59 6.84 1.91 22.81
CA LYS A 59 7.05 3.11 23.65
C LYS A 59 8.44 3.13 24.28
N LYS A 60 8.94 1.98 24.73
CA LYS A 60 10.30 1.84 25.26
C LYS A 60 11.35 2.22 24.22
N ARG A 61 11.23 1.72 22.99
CA ARG A 61 12.17 2.05 21.90
C ARG A 61 12.16 3.53 21.55
N ILE A 62 10.98 4.13 21.49
CA ILE A 62 10.81 5.58 21.27
C ILE A 62 11.53 6.38 22.36
N ALA A 63 11.33 6.04 23.63
CA ALA A 63 11.97 6.72 24.76
C ALA A 63 13.51 6.56 24.77
N GLN A 64 14.04 5.49 24.18
CA GLN A 64 15.47 5.19 24.10
C GLN A 64 16.12 5.66 22.80
N THR A 65 15.45 6.53 22.02
CA THR A 65 15.97 7.00 20.73
C THR A 65 17.30 7.74 20.91
N ARG A 66 18.35 7.24 20.24
CA ARG A 66 19.62 7.95 20.10
C ARG A 66 19.54 8.88 18.88
N TRP A 67 19.33 10.16 19.13
CA TRP A 67 19.18 11.18 18.09
C TRP A 67 20.49 11.44 17.32
N PRO A 68 20.41 11.70 16.00
CA PRO A 68 21.56 12.16 15.23
C PRO A 68 21.88 13.63 15.56
N GLN A 69 22.98 14.13 15.01
CA GLN A 69 23.29 15.55 15.04
C GLN A 69 22.29 16.34 14.16
N PRO A 70 22.08 17.65 14.44
CA PRO A 70 21.24 18.50 13.61
C PRO A 70 21.74 18.61 12.16
N GLU A 71 20.81 18.81 11.24
CA GLU A 71 21.05 19.20 9.86
C GLU A 71 21.88 20.50 9.74
N THR A 72 22.61 20.65 8.64
CA THR A 72 23.46 21.85 8.40
C THR A 72 22.70 22.98 7.70
N VAL A 73 21.40 22.78 7.46
CA VAL A 73 20.52 23.68 6.69
C VAL A 73 19.30 24.01 7.53
N THR A 74 18.65 25.14 7.24
CA THR A 74 17.40 25.55 7.91
C THR A 74 16.14 25.21 7.10
N ASP A 75 16.31 24.60 5.92
CA ASP A 75 15.24 24.16 5.04
C ASP A 75 15.26 22.63 4.88
N ARG A 76 14.32 22.08 4.10
CA ARG A 76 14.17 20.62 3.89
C ARG A 76 15.07 20.05 2.79
N SER A 77 16.15 20.74 2.41
CA SER A 77 17.05 20.23 1.35
C SER A 77 17.85 19.00 1.78
N GLN A 78 17.93 18.72 3.08
CA GLN A 78 18.51 17.51 3.68
C GLN A 78 17.45 16.66 4.40
N ASP A 79 16.27 16.50 3.80
CA ASP A 79 15.15 15.72 4.34
C ASP A 79 14.44 16.34 5.57
N ALA A 80 13.95 15.49 6.46
CA ALA A 80 13.14 15.87 7.62
C ALA A 80 14.01 16.52 8.70
N GLN A 81 13.60 17.72 9.12
CA GLN A 81 14.29 18.50 10.16
C GLN A 81 14.24 17.78 11.51
N LEU A 82 15.39 17.73 12.22
CA LEU A 82 15.52 16.99 13.48
C LEU A 82 14.48 17.42 14.50
N ALA A 83 14.28 18.73 14.68
CA ALA A 83 13.33 19.25 15.66
C ALA A 83 11.88 18.83 15.37
N LYS A 84 11.50 18.72 14.09
CA LYS A 84 10.15 18.26 13.69
C LYS A 84 9.98 16.76 13.94
N LEU A 85 11.00 15.94 13.65
CA LEU A 85 10.96 14.52 13.95
C LEU A 85 10.91 14.25 15.45
N GLN A 86 11.68 14.99 16.26
CA GLN A 86 11.66 14.89 17.71
C GLN A 86 10.26 15.18 18.28
N ALA A 87 9.61 16.25 17.81
CA ALA A 87 8.24 16.58 18.23
C ALA A 87 7.23 15.48 17.85
N LEU A 88 7.32 14.94 16.62
CA LEU A 88 6.44 13.87 16.17
C LEU A 88 6.64 12.57 16.95
N VAL A 89 7.89 12.17 17.16
CA VAL A 89 8.25 10.94 17.90
C VAL A 89 7.88 11.08 19.38
N GLN A 90 8.02 12.26 19.96
CA GLN A 90 7.57 12.54 21.33
C GLN A 90 6.07 12.32 21.45
N TYR A 91 5.27 12.96 20.59
CA TYR A 91 3.81 12.78 20.56
C TYR A 91 3.43 11.30 20.38
N TRP A 92 4.13 10.57 19.50
CA TRP A 92 3.88 9.14 19.29
C TRP A 92 4.19 8.29 20.53
N GLY A 93 5.27 8.59 21.25
CA GLY A 93 5.68 7.84 22.44
C GLY A 93 4.81 8.09 23.68
N THR A 94 4.19 9.28 23.78
CA THR A 94 3.43 9.68 24.97
C THR A 94 1.93 9.75 24.75
N ASP A 95 1.49 10.51 23.74
CA ASP A 95 0.12 11.01 23.66
C ASP A 95 -0.72 10.28 22.59
N TYR A 96 -0.07 9.69 21.59
CA TYR A 96 -0.77 8.94 20.55
C TYR A 96 -1.38 7.66 21.13
N ASP A 97 -2.70 7.56 21.04
CA ASP A 97 -3.43 6.38 21.47
C ASP A 97 -3.61 5.39 20.31
N TRP A 98 -2.83 4.32 20.35
CA TRP A 98 -2.89 3.23 19.38
C TRP A 98 -4.25 2.50 19.40
N ARG A 99 -4.94 2.44 20.55
CA ARG A 99 -6.23 1.78 20.66
C ARG A 99 -7.30 2.49 19.83
N ASN A 100 -7.17 3.80 19.62
CA ASN A 100 -8.04 4.53 18.69
C ASN A 100 -7.86 4.10 17.23
N ALA A 101 -6.65 3.77 16.80
CA ALA A 101 -6.40 3.27 15.45
C ALA A 101 -6.96 1.85 15.26
N GLU A 102 -6.74 0.99 16.25
CA GLU A 102 -7.28 -0.37 16.29
C GLU A 102 -8.82 -0.36 16.27
N ALA A 103 -9.46 0.47 17.11
CA ALA A 103 -10.91 0.61 17.13
C ALA A 103 -11.48 1.15 15.81
N LYS A 104 -10.80 2.09 15.15
CA LYS A 104 -11.22 2.60 13.83
C LYS A 104 -11.22 1.51 12.75
N LEU A 105 -10.19 0.67 12.72
CA LEU A 105 -10.15 -0.47 11.79
C LEU A 105 -11.24 -1.49 12.14
N ASN A 106 -11.34 -1.89 13.41
CA ASN A 106 -12.26 -2.93 13.85
C ASN A 106 -13.75 -2.52 13.85
N ALA A 107 -14.04 -1.24 13.65
CA ALA A 107 -15.38 -0.76 13.32
C ALA A 107 -15.84 -1.18 11.90
N LEU A 108 -14.91 -1.67 11.07
CA LEU A 108 -15.16 -2.12 9.71
C LEU A 108 -15.08 -3.66 9.62
N PRO A 109 -15.91 -4.28 8.77
CA PRO A 109 -15.84 -5.70 8.49
C PRO A 109 -14.55 -6.04 7.73
N GLN A 110 -13.62 -6.70 8.41
CA GLN A 110 -12.34 -7.14 7.88
C GLN A 110 -12.32 -8.66 7.75
N TYR A 111 -11.55 -9.13 6.76
CA TYR A 111 -11.44 -10.54 6.43
C TYR A 111 -10.02 -10.89 5.97
N VAL A 112 -9.73 -12.18 5.98
CA VAL A 112 -8.56 -12.78 5.35
C VAL A 112 -8.99 -13.97 4.50
N THR A 113 -8.36 -14.16 3.35
CA THR A 113 -8.47 -15.38 2.53
C THR A 113 -7.10 -15.73 1.96
N THR A 114 -6.81 -17.02 1.75
CA THR A 114 -5.50 -17.47 1.25
C THR A 114 -5.53 -17.52 -0.28
N ILE A 115 -4.69 -16.74 -0.95
CA ILE A 115 -4.54 -16.72 -2.42
C ILE A 115 -3.07 -17.02 -2.74
N ASP A 116 -2.83 -18.04 -3.56
CA ASP A 116 -1.49 -18.47 -3.98
C ASP A 116 -0.52 -18.64 -2.80
N GLY A 117 -1.02 -19.23 -1.71
CA GLY A 117 -0.26 -19.49 -0.48
C GLY A 117 -0.02 -18.28 0.43
N VAL A 118 -0.59 -17.11 0.12
CA VAL A 118 -0.48 -15.90 0.96
C VAL A 118 -1.84 -15.51 1.51
N ASP A 119 -1.90 -15.27 2.82
CA ASP A 119 -3.08 -14.71 3.47
C ASP A 119 -3.25 -13.24 3.06
N ILE A 120 -4.34 -12.94 2.37
CA ILE A 120 -4.70 -11.60 1.91
C ILE A 120 -5.69 -10.99 2.87
N HIS A 121 -5.31 -9.90 3.53
CA HIS A 121 -6.19 -9.08 4.34
C HIS A 121 -6.95 -8.06 3.48
N PHE A 122 -8.25 -7.90 3.76
CA PHE A 122 -9.09 -6.90 3.13
C PHE A 122 -10.25 -6.46 4.03
N ILE A 123 -10.71 -5.23 3.81
CA ILE A 123 -11.98 -4.70 4.32
C ILE A 123 -13.03 -4.97 3.25
N TRP A 124 -14.25 -5.36 3.63
CA TRP A 124 -15.34 -5.58 2.68
C TRP A 124 -16.66 -4.99 3.17
N VAL A 125 -16.99 -3.81 2.63
CA VAL A 125 -18.19 -3.05 3.01
C VAL A 125 -19.16 -3.03 1.84
N ARG A 126 -20.33 -3.62 2.03
CA ARG A 126 -21.43 -3.57 1.05
C ARG A 126 -22.26 -2.31 1.26
N SER A 127 -22.58 -1.63 0.16
CA SER A 127 -23.57 -0.56 0.17
C SER A 127 -24.95 -1.11 0.54
N LYS A 128 -25.78 -0.24 1.12
CA LYS A 128 -27.21 -0.52 1.31
C LYS A 128 -28.04 -0.16 0.07
N ASN A 129 -27.46 0.58 -0.88
CA ASN A 129 -28.15 1.03 -2.08
C ASN A 129 -28.11 -0.06 -3.15
N PRO A 130 -29.25 -0.38 -3.79
CA PRO A 130 -29.30 -1.41 -4.81
C PRO A 130 -28.48 -1.01 -6.04
N GLY A 131 -27.78 -1.97 -6.63
CA GLY A 131 -26.98 -1.74 -7.84
C GLY A 131 -25.66 -1.01 -7.59
N ALA A 132 -25.19 -0.93 -6.34
CA ALA A 132 -23.87 -0.40 -6.02
C ALA A 132 -22.78 -1.12 -6.83
N LEU A 133 -21.86 -0.35 -7.40
CA LEU A 133 -20.80 -0.86 -8.26
C LEU A 133 -19.66 -1.42 -7.40
N PRO A 134 -19.26 -2.70 -7.54
CA PRO A 134 -18.13 -3.21 -6.77
C PRO A 134 -16.80 -2.55 -7.18
N LEU A 135 -16.03 -2.12 -6.18
CA LEU A 135 -14.77 -1.41 -6.36
C LEU A 135 -13.69 -2.00 -5.45
N ILE A 136 -12.64 -2.56 -6.06
CA ILE A 136 -11.40 -2.92 -5.37
C ILE A 136 -10.45 -1.72 -5.33
N MET A 137 -9.90 -1.39 -4.15
CA MET A 137 -9.15 -0.16 -3.92
C MET A 137 -7.79 -0.45 -3.31
N THR A 138 -6.73 -0.22 -4.09
CA THR A 138 -5.36 -0.63 -3.74
C THR A 138 -4.50 0.57 -3.33
N HIS A 139 -3.95 0.52 -2.11
CA HIS A 139 -2.97 1.49 -1.61
C HIS A 139 -1.60 1.38 -2.31
N GLY A 140 -0.65 2.22 -1.88
CA GLY A 140 0.74 2.25 -2.36
C GLY A 140 1.80 1.95 -1.31
N TRP A 141 3.03 2.38 -1.57
CA TRP A 141 4.15 2.46 -0.63
C TRP A 141 4.54 3.94 -0.43
N PRO A 142 4.80 4.39 0.81
CA PRO A 142 4.77 3.67 2.09
C PRO A 142 3.36 3.64 2.72
N GLY A 143 2.35 3.36 1.91
CA GLY A 143 0.93 3.42 2.25
C GLY A 143 0.36 2.20 2.96
N SER A 144 -0.94 2.26 3.26
CA SER A 144 -1.73 1.16 3.82
C SER A 144 -3.23 1.43 3.69
N VAL A 145 -4.05 0.44 4.08
CA VAL A 145 -5.52 0.59 4.09
C VAL A 145 -6.06 1.73 4.96
N PHE A 146 -5.23 2.30 5.84
CA PHE A 146 -5.61 3.50 6.61
C PHE A 146 -5.90 4.72 5.74
N GLU A 147 -5.33 4.79 4.53
CA GLU A 147 -5.53 5.89 3.59
C GLU A 147 -6.99 5.93 3.07
N GLU A 148 -7.65 4.78 3.03
CA GLU A 148 -8.94 4.60 2.38
C GLU A 148 -10.12 4.72 3.38
N LEU A 149 -9.86 4.69 4.69
CA LEU A 149 -10.92 4.62 5.70
C LEU A 149 -11.94 5.77 5.60
N LYS A 150 -11.49 6.96 5.24
CA LYS A 150 -12.35 8.14 5.16
C LYS A 150 -13.27 8.15 3.93
N VAL A 151 -12.94 7.39 2.88
CA VAL A 151 -13.77 7.31 1.67
C VAL A 151 -14.80 6.19 1.73
N ILE A 152 -14.65 5.23 2.65
CA ILE A 152 -15.59 4.11 2.82
C ILE A 152 -17.03 4.61 2.98
N GLY A 153 -17.29 5.49 3.95
CA GLY A 153 -18.64 6.01 4.20
C GLY A 153 -19.25 6.71 2.99
N PRO A 154 -18.61 7.78 2.46
CA PRO A 154 -19.12 8.49 1.29
C PRO A 154 -19.31 7.64 0.04
N LEU A 155 -18.48 6.61 -0.20
CA LEU A 155 -18.62 5.74 -1.38
C LEU A 155 -19.67 4.64 -1.18
N THR A 156 -19.85 4.13 0.03
CA THR A 156 -20.80 3.03 0.29
C THR A 156 -22.21 3.54 0.65
N ASP A 157 -22.34 4.75 1.17
CA ASP A 157 -23.62 5.40 1.50
C ASP A 157 -23.63 6.88 1.09
N PRO A 158 -23.49 7.21 -0.21
CA PRO A 158 -23.38 8.59 -0.69
C PRO A 158 -24.54 9.49 -0.27
N VAL A 159 -25.76 8.95 -0.11
CA VAL A 159 -26.95 9.71 0.31
C VAL A 159 -26.74 10.35 1.69
N ALA A 160 -26.12 9.63 2.64
CA ALA A 160 -25.79 10.17 3.96
C ALA A 160 -24.74 11.30 3.92
N TYR A 161 -24.06 11.48 2.79
CA TYR A 161 -23.00 12.48 2.58
C TYR A 161 -23.36 13.50 1.48
N GLY A 162 -24.62 13.57 1.05
CA GLY A 162 -25.11 14.55 0.07
C GLY A 162 -24.87 14.19 -1.40
N GLY A 163 -24.46 12.94 -1.68
CA GLY A 163 -24.39 12.35 -3.02
C GLY A 163 -25.70 11.65 -3.41
N GLN A 164 -25.65 10.91 -4.51
CA GLN A 164 -26.81 10.18 -5.05
C GLN A 164 -26.67 8.67 -4.85
N ALA A 165 -27.79 7.97 -4.64
CA ALA A 165 -27.80 6.53 -4.41
C ALA A 165 -27.18 5.72 -5.57
N GLN A 166 -27.37 6.17 -6.83
CA GLN A 166 -26.79 5.50 -8.00
C GLN A 166 -25.25 5.59 -8.08
N ASP A 167 -24.62 6.47 -7.31
CA ASP A 167 -23.16 6.62 -7.26
C ASP A 167 -22.52 5.75 -6.16
N SER A 168 -23.26 4.75 -5.66
CA SER A 168 -22.80 3.89 -4.57
C SER A 168 -21.86 2.79 -5.05
N PHE A 169 -20.93 2.42 -4.16
CA PHE A 169 -20.00 1.33 -4.37
C PHE A 169 -20.10 0.27 -3.26
N ASP A 170 -19.94 -0.99 -3.63
CA ASP A 170 -19.44 -1.98 -2.67
C ASP A 170 -17.92 -1.86 -2.64
N LEU A 171 -17.31 -1.63 -1.48
CA LEU A 171 -15.89 -1.32 -1.40
C LEU A 171 -15.07 -2.47 -0.83
N VAL A 172 -13.96 -2.76 -1.49
CA VAL A 172 -12.98 -3.77 -1.10
C VAL A 172 -11.58 -3.14 -1.02
N PRO A 173 -11.24 -2.37 0.03
CA PRO A 173 -9.87 -1.95 0.28
C PRO A 173 -9.05 -3.11 0.82
N GLN A 174 -7.86 -3.35 0.28
CA GLN A 174 -7.06 -4.52 0.61
C GLN A 174 -5.59 -4.21 0.84
N SER A 175 -4.95 -4.99 1.72
CA SER A 175 -3.52 -4.88 1.98
C SER A 175 -2.73 -5.65 0.93
N ILE A 176 -1.80 -4.97 0.25
CA ILE A 176 -0.90 -5.60 -0.73
C ILE A 176 -0.13 -6.76 -0.05
N PRO A 177 0.11 -7.90 -0.73
CA PRO A 177 0.97 -8.97 -0.21
C PRO A 177 2.31 -8.43 0.33
N GLY A 178 2.64 -8.76 1.58
CA GLY A 178 3.81 -8.23 2.29
C GLY A 178 3.59 -6.88 2.99
N TYR A 179 2.41 -6.28 2.90
CA TYR A 179 2.05 -5.01 3.55
C TYR A 179 0.97 -5.22 4.62
N GLY A 180 1.04 -4.40 5.67
CA GLY A 180 0.02 -4.32 6.71
C GLY A 180 -0.30 -5.68 7.33
N PHE A 181 -1.56 -6.10 7.19
CA PHE A 181 -2.08 -7.35 7.75
C PHE A 181 -2.08 -8.52 6.77
N SER A 182 -1.67 -8.31 5.52
CA SER A 182 -1.47 -9.42 4.58
C SER A 182 -0.18 -10.17 4.91
N GLY A 183 -0.19 -11.47 4.66
CA GLY A 183 0.96 -12.36 4.80
C GLY A 183 2.14 -11.91 3.93
N LYS A 184 3.33 -12.33 4.32
CA LYS A 184 4.56 -12.07 3.57
C LYS A 184 4.78 -13.20 2.57
N PRO A 185 4.92 -12.90 1.27
CA PRO A 185 5.33 -13.88 0.28
C PRO A 185 6.61 -14.65 0.67
N ALA A 186 6.62 -15.96 0.41
CA ALA A 186 7.82 -16.80 0.57
C ALA A 186 8.72 -16.80 -0.68
N THR A 187 8.22 -16.26 -1.78
CA THR A 187 8.84 -16.29 -3.11
C THR A 187 8.89 -14.89 -3.72
N ALA A 188 9.84 -14.66 -4.62
CA ALA A 188 10.09 -13.34 -5.23
C ALA A 188 9.16 -13.01 -6.42
N ASP A 189 8.22 -13.88 -6.75
CA ASP A 189 7.35 -13.80 -7.93
C ASP A 189 6.04 -13.03 -7.70
N TRP A 190 5.85 -12.44 -6.51
CA TRP A 190 4.77 -11.49 -6.20
C TRP A 190 5.00 -10.12 -6.84
N THR A 191 5.09 -10.13 -8.17
CA THR A 191 5.16 -8.95 -9.04
C THR A 191 3.79 -8.26 -9.16
N PRO A 192 3.71 -7.01 -9.65
CA PRO A 192 2.42 -6.37 -9.91
C PRO A 192 1.48 -7.19 -10.80
N ASP A 193 2.03 -7.93 -11.78
CA ASP A 193 1.26 -8.84 -12.62
C ASP A 193 0.67 -10.01 -11.83
N HIS A 194 1.38 -10.55 -10.84
CA HIS A 194 0.86 -11.59 -9.95
C HIS A 194 -0.23 -11.02 -9.03
N ILE A 195 0.04 -9.88 -8.39
CA ILE A 195 -0.92 -9.24 -7.49
C ILE A 195 -2.23 -8.90 -8.23
N ALA A 196 -2.16 -8.45 -9.49
CA ALA A 196 -3.33 -8.21 -10.33
C ALA A 196 -4.20 -9.47 -10.54
N ARG A 197 -3.60 -10.65 -10.71
CA ARG A 197 -4.34 -11.93 -10.78
C ARG A 197 -4.95 -12.30 -9.43
N ALA A 198 -4.22 -12.08 -8.34
CA ALA A 198 -4.75 -12.32 -6.99
C ALA A 198 -5.97 -11.42 -6.70
N TRP A 199 -6.01 -10.21 -7.23
CA TRP A 199 -7.17 -9.31 -7.14
C TRP A 199 -8.37 -9.77 -7.96
N GLU A 200 -8.16 -10.32 -9.15
CA GLU A 200 -9.24 -10.98 -9.90
C GLU A 200 -9.82 -12.16 -9.10
N GLU A 201 -8.96 -13.02 -8.57
CA GLU A 201 -9.36 -14.16 -7.75
C GLU A 201 -10.10 -13.72 -6.48
N LEU A 202 -9.63 -12.66 -5.81
CA LEU A 202 -10.31 -12.08 -4.65
C LEU A 202 -11.73 -11.63 -5.01
N MET A 203 -11.88 -10.84 -6.09
CA MET A 203 -13.19 -10.34 -6.52
C MET A 203 -14.12 -11.48 -6.95
N ARG A 204 -13.58 -12.53 -7.59
CA ARG A 204 -14.30 -13.75 -7.94
C ARG A 204 -14.82 -14.49 -6.71
N ARG A 205 -13.99 -14.65 -5.67
CA ARG A 205 -14.39 -15.27 -4.38
C ARG A 205 -15.47 -14.48 -3.64
N LEU A 206 -15.44 -13.15 -3.76
CA LEU A 206 -16.50 -12.27 -3.23
C LEU A 206 -17.80 -12.32 -4.05
N GLY A 207 -17.80 -13.02 -5.19
CA GLY A 207 -18.98 -13.24 -6.03
C GLY A 207 -19.24 -12.12 -7.05
N TYR A 208 -18.33 -11.16 -7.20
CA TYR A 208 -18.51 -10.05 -8.13
C TYR A 208 -18.20 -10.47 -9.56
N GLN A 209 -19.24 -10.49 -10.39
CA GLN A 209 -19.11 -10.77 -11.83
C GLN A 209 -18.69 -9.55 -12.64
N HIS A 210 -18.92 -8.35 -12.09
CA HIS A 210 -18.51 -7.08 -12.68
C HIS A 210 -18.00 -6.16 -11.57
N TYR A 211 -16.88 -5.49 -11.80
CA TYR A 211 -16.26 -4.58 -10.84
C TYR A 211 -15.35 -3.58 -11.54
N VAL A 212 -14.95 -2.54 -10.82
CA VAL A 212 -13.91 -1.59 -11.22
C VAL A 212 -12.73 -1.67 -10.25
N ALA A 213 -11.56 -1.24 -10.70
CA ALA A 213 -10.36 -1.17 -9.86
C ALA A 213 -9.85 0.27 -9.72
N GLN A 214 -9.40 0.62 -8.52
CA GLN A 214 -8.81 1.92 -8.24
C GLN A 214 -7.47 1.77 -7.52
N GLY A 215 -6.51 2.64 -7.86
CA GLY A 215 -5.29 2.78 -7.08
C GLY A 215 -4.43 3.99 -7.44
N GLY A 216 -3.56 4.36 -6.51
CA GLY A 216 -2.45 5.29 -6.69
C GLY A 216 -1.13 4.59 -6.38
N ASP A 217 0.03 5.20 -6.69
CA ASP A 217 1.34 4.58 -6.43
C ASP A 217 1.43 3.12 -6.93
N TRP A 218 1.80 2.12 -6.12
CA TRP A 218 1.76 0.71 -6.51
C TRP A 218 0.36 0.24 -6.93
N GLY A 219 -0.69 0.77 -6.29
CA GLY A 219 -2.06 0.50 -6.67
C GLY A 219 -2.38 0.95 -8.10
N SER A 220 -1.79 2.03 -8.61
CA SER A 220 -2.00 2.42 -10.00
C SER A 220 -1.32 1.46 -10.97
N VAL A 221 -0.10 1.02 -10.64
CA VAL A 221 0.62 -0.01 -11.41
C VAL A 221 -0.16 -1.31 -11.44
N ILE A 222 -0.69 -1.76 -10.29
CA ILE A 222 -1.45 -3.00 -10.19
C ILE A 222 -2.78 -2.89 -10.95
N ALA A 223 -3.51 -1.78 -10.83
CA ALA A 223 -4.74 -1.56 -11.60
C ALA A 223 -4.48 -1.57 -13.12
N ASP A 224 -3.39 -0.94 -13.59
CA ASP A 224 -2.97 -1.02 -14.98
C ASP A 224 -2.67 -2.46 -15.42
N LYS A 225 -2.00 -3.25 -14.58
CA LYS A 225 -1.79 -4.69 -14.83
C LYS A 225 -3.09 -5.47 -14.91
N MET A 226 -4.07 -5.18 -14.05
CA MET A 226 -5.40 -5.78 -14.16
C MET A 226 -6.02 -5.45 -15.52
N ALA A 227 -6.00 -4.19 -15.95
CA ALA A 227 -6.53 -3.79 -17.27
C ALA A 227 -5.81 -4.49 -18.43
N ALA A 228 -4.48 -4.62 -18.37
CA ALA A 228 -3.69 -5.31 -19.39
C ALA A 228 -4.01 -6.81 -19.46
N GLN A 229 -4.31 -7.45 -18.34
CA GLN A 229 -4.67 -8.86 -18.24
C GLN A 229 -6.10 -9.15 -18.69
N LYS A 230 -6.97 -8.14 -18.75
CA LYS A 230 -8.36 -8.23 -19.21
C LYS A 230 -9.17 -9.32 -18.48
N PRO A 231 -9.19 -9.33 -17.14
CA PRO A 231 -10.01 -10.28 -16.41
C PRO A 231 -11.49 -10.06 -16.76
N PRO A 232 -12.31 -11.12 -16.93
CA PRO A 232 -13.66 -11.00 -17.51
C PRO A 232 -14.58 -10.02 -16.77
N GLY A 233 -14.43 -9.89 -15.45
CA GLY A 233 -15.28 -9.02 -14.63
C GLY A 233 -14.84 -7.56 -14.53
N LEU A 234 -13.65 -7.18 -15.01
CA LEU A 234 -13.18 -5.80 -14.87
C LEU A 234 -13.80 -4.89 -15.94
N LEU A 235 -14.64 -3.95 -15.50
CA LEU A 235 -15.29 -2.96 -16.35
C LEU A 235 -14.39 -1.78 -16.70
N GLY A 236 -13.45 -1.43 -15.82
CA GLY A 236 -12.58 -0.28 -16.00
C GLY A 236 -11.70 -0.01 -14.79
N ILE A 237 -10.74 0.89 -14.97
CA ILE A 237 -9.81 1.32 -13.93
C ILE A 237 -9.88 2.84 -13.72
N HIS A 238 -9.66 3.27 -12.48
CA HIS A 238 -9.44 4.66 -12.13
C HIS A 238 -8.09 4.79 -11.40
N VAL A 239 -7.15 5.55 -11.97
CA VAL A 239 -5.84 5.76 -11.36
C VAL A 239 -5.61 7.23 -11.05
N ASN A 240 -5.18 7.53 -9.82
CA ASN A 240 -4.83 8.89 -9.39
C ASN A 240 -3.32 9.16 -9.43
N MET A 241 -2.53 8.21 -9.93
CA MET A 241 -1.13 8.38 -10.28
C MET A 241 -0.83 7.66 -11.61
N PRO A 242 -1.36 8.13 -12.75
CA PRO A 242 -1.06 7.55 -14.04
C PRO A 242 0.43 7.79 -14.36
N THR A 243 1.17 6.74 -14.69
CA THR A 243 2.57 6.85 -15.10
C THR A 243 2.78 6.14 -16.42
N THR A 244 3.19 6.89 -17.44
CA THR A 244 3.62 6.36 -18.74
C THR A 244 5.07 6.75 -18.95
N VAL A 245 6.00 5.82 -18.74
CA VAL A 245 7.41 6.03 -19.09
C VAL A 245 7.68 5.26 -20.38
N PRO A 246 7.98 5.95 -21.50
CA PRO A 246 8.32 5.26 -22.74
C PRO A 246 9.49 4.29 -22.55
N PRO A 247 9.50 3.11 -23.21
CA PRO A 247 10.50 2.07 -22.97
C PRO A 247 11.95 2.56 -23.13
N GLU A 248 12.21 3.46 -24.08
CA GLU A 248 13.53 4.06 -24.29
C GLU A 248 13.97 4.95 -23.12
N ILE A 249 13.03 5.65 -22.48
CA ILE A 249 13.29 6.47 -21.29
C ILE A 249 13.55 5.56 -20.09
N ALA A 250 12.71 4.52 -19.91
CA ALA A 250 12.87 3.57 -18.81
C ALA A 250 14.24 2.85 -18.86
N LYS A 251 14.70 2.48 -20.06
CA LYS A 251 16.02 1.86 -20.25
C LYS A 251 17.16 2.80 -19.85
N ARG A 252 17.07 4.07 -20.24
CA ARG A 252 18.07 5.11 -19.92
C ARG A 252 18.12 5.41 -18.42
N LEU A 253 16.96 5.56 -17.78
CA LEU A 253 16.86 5.78 -16.33
C LEU A 253 17.53 4.65 -15.55
N LYS A 254 17.31 3.39 -15.95
CA LYS A 254 17.96 2.23 -15.33
C LYS A 254 19.48 2.22 -15.53
N ALA A 255 19.96 2.70 -16.66
CA ALA A 255 21.40 2.75 -16.97
C ALA A 255 22.12 3.96 -16.36
N GLY A 256 21.38 4.96 -15.86
CA GLY A 256 21.95 6.25 -15.46
C GLY A 256 22.39 7.10 -16.67
N ASP A 257 21.86 6.82 -17.86
CA ASP A 257 22.19 7.54 -19.08
C ASP A 257 21.65 8.98 -19.04
N PRO A 258 22.28 9.94 -19.74
CA PRO A 258 21.74 11.29 -19.85
C PRO A 258 20.36 11.29 -20.52
N PRO A 259 19.50 12.28 -20.18
CA PRO A 259 18.18 12.42 -20.77
C PRO A 259 18.26 12.53 -22.30
N PRO A 260 17.28 12.01 -23.05
CA PRO A 260 17.27 12.13 -24.50
C PRO A 260 17.33 13.59 -24.96
N ARG A 261 18.00 13.79 -26.10
CA ARG A 261 17.92 15.08 -26.80
C ARG A 261 16.49 15.25 -27.32
N GLY A 262 15.88 16.40 -27.07
CA GLY A 262 14.54 16.72 -27.57
C GLY A 262 13.42 16.71 -26.53
N LEU A 263 13.71 16.43 -25.25
CA LEU A 263 12.74 16.69 -24.18
C LEU A 263 12.35 18.18 -24.18
N SER A 264 11.07 18.48 -24.06
CA SER A 264 10.57 19.82 -23.79
C SER A 264 11.06 20.29 -22.42
N ASP A 265 11.03 21.60 -22.17
CA ASP A 265 11.44 22.13 -20.87
C ASP A 265 10.57 21.59 -19.72
N LYS A 266 9.30 21.28 -19.99
CA LYS A 266 8.41 20.61 -19.03
C LYS A 266 8.87 19.18 -18.72
N GLU A 267 9.26 18.41 -19.75
CA GLU A 267 9.76 17.03 -19.58
C GLU A 267 11.17 16.97 -18.97
N LYS A 268 11.97 18.04 -19.06
CA LYS A 268 13.26 18.14 -18.35
C LYS A 268 13.10 18.40 -16.85
N ILE A 269 11.95 18.94 -16.44
CA ILE A 269 11.65 19.30 -15.04
C ILE A 269 10.87 18.19 -14.33
N ALA A 270 10.09 17.41 -15.08
CA ALA A 270 9.33 16.26 -14.60
C ALA A 270 10.27 15.08 -14.24
#